data_AF-A0A5C6CIW2-F1
#
_entry.id   AF-A0A5C6CIW2-F1
#
_cell.length_a   1.000
_cell.length_b   1.000
_cell.length_c   1.000
_cell.angle_alpha   90.00
_cell.angle_beta   90.00
_cell.angle_gamma   90.00
#
_symmetry.space_group_name_H-M   'P 1'
#
loop_
_entity.id
_entity.type
_entity.pdbx_description
1 polymer ?
#
loop_
_entity_poly.entity_id
_entity_poly.type
_entity_poly.pdbx_seq_one_letter_code
_entity_poly.pdbx_strand_id
1 'polypeptide(L)'
;MQSPHRIVLSERDSHPPHCVLRRLLVLWSLHGGLKREQAVKIAGVAVLSAQRDVAHFCDGGLDAVLKSAQKNHPTSELAQHGAIISHSLEQRPVLTIASGSYN
;
A
#
# COMPACT_ATOMS: atom_id res chain seq x y z
N MET A 1 -1.94 3.29 28.76
CA MET A 1 -2.25 3.30 27.32
C MET A 1 -1.00 2.95 26.54
N GLN A 2 -1.06 1.99 25.60
CA GLN A 2 0.08 1.72 24.71
C GLN A 2 0.14 2.80 23.62
N SER A 3 1.34 3.25 23.26
CA SER A 3 1.52 4.24 22.19
C SER A 3 1.17 3.61 20.83
N PRO A 4 0.42 4.30 19.94
CA PRO A 4 0.09 3.84 18.60
C PRO A 4 1.30 3.31 17.81
N HIS A 5 2.47 3.92 18.03
CA HIS A 5 3.73 3.52 17.41
C HIS A 5 4.18 2.09 17.80
N ARG A 6 3.97 1.67 19.05
CA ARG A 6 4.35 0.33 19.52
C ARG A 6 3.46 -0.76 18.92
N ILE A 7 2.18 -0.44 18.70
CA ILE A 7 1.21 -1.37 18.10
C ILE A 7 1.55 -1.60 16.63
N VAL A 8 1.78 -0.53 15.86
CA VAL A 8 2.16 -0.63 14.44
C VAL A 8 3.48 -1.39 14.26
N LEU A 9 4.46 -1.16 15.13
CA LEU A 9 5.74 -1.86 15.09
C LEU A 9 5.58 -3.37 15.33
N SER A 10 4.84 -3.74 16.38
CA SER A 10 4.56 -5.14 16.71
C SER A 10 3.87 -5.87 15.56
N GLU A 11 2.85 -5.25 14.96
CA GLU A 11 2.07 -5.85 13.86
C GLU A 11 2.88 -5.97 12.57
N ARG A 12 3.79 -5.02 12.31
CA ARG A 12 4.68 -5.08 11.14
C ARG A 12 5.66 -6.26 11.24
N ASP A 13 6.22 -6.48 12.43
CA ASP A 13 7.24 -7.50 12.63
C ASP A 13 6.64 -8.93 12.66
N SER A 14 5.34 -9.07 12.98
CA SER A 14 4.60 -10.35 13.00
C SER A 14 4.17 -10.93 11.64
N HIS A 15 4.65 -10.40 10.51
CA HIS A 15 4.45 -10.92 9.14
C HIS A 15 2.99 -11.13 8.68
N PRO A 16 2.29 -10.04 8.29
CA PRO A 16 1.04 -10.12 7.54
C PRO A 16 1.28 -10.14 6.02
N PRO A 17 0.24 -10.40 5.19
CA PRO A 17 0.33 -10.28 3.73
C PRO A 17 0.90 -8.93 3.29
N HIS A 18 1.65 -8.91 2.18
CA HIS A 18 2.40 -7.74 1.70
C HIS A 18 1.57 -6.44 1.61
N CYS A 19 0.27 -6.54 1.33
CA CYS A 19 -0.63 -5.38 1.30
C CYS A 19 -0.77 -4.71 2.67
N VAL A 20 -0.87 -5.49 3.76
CA VAL A 20 -0.94 -4.98 5.13
C VAL A 20 0.39 -4.35 5.51
N LEU A 21 1.52 -4.98 5.15
CA LEU A 21 2.84 -4.45 5.44
C LEU A 21 3.06 -3.06 4.82
N ARG A 22 2.62 -2.83 3.58
CA ARG A 22 2.69 -1.50 2.94
C ARG A 22 1.86 -0.46 3.68
N ARG A 23 0.66 -0.81 4.15
CA ARG A 23 -0.20 0.11 4.93
C ARG A 23 0.42 0.45 6.29
N LEU A 24 0.94 -0.54 7.00
CA LEU A 24 1.65 -0.34 8.26
C LEU A 24 2.88 0.54 8.07
N LEU A 25 3.61 0.36 6.96
CA LEU A 25 4.78 1.17 6.62
C LEU A 25 4.43 2.64 6.34
N VAL A 26 3.28 2.92 5.71
CA VAL A 26 2.77 4.30 5.57
C VAL A 26 2.49 4.91 6.93
N LEU A 27 1.71 4.22 7.78
CA LEU A 27 1.33 4.74 9.10
C LEU A 27 2.55 4.95 10.00
N TRP A 28 3.48 4.00 10.01
CA TRP A 28 4.73 4.10 10.76
C TRP A 28 5.58 5.29 10.30
N SER A 29 5.73 5.47 8.99
CA SER A 29 6.48 6.59 8.40
C SER A 29 5.89 7.94 8.80
N LEU A 30 4.56 8.06 8.75
CA LEU A 30 3.85 9.28 9.15
C LEU A 30 3.96 9.54 10.66
N HIS A 31 3.85 8.50 11.50
CA HIS A 31 4.06 8.62 12.94
C HIS A 31 5.51 9.02 13.29
N GLY A 32 6.48 8.59 12.49
CA GLY A 32 7.88 9.02 12.58
C GLY A 32 8.12 10.46 12.11
N GLY A 33 7.08 11.21 11.75
CA GLY A 33 7.18 12.61 11.34
C GLY A 33 7.51 12.82 9.87
N LEU A 34 7.56 11.76 9.05
CA LEU A 34 7.79 11.90 7.62
C LEU A 34 6.57 12.54 6.93
N LYS A 35 6.85 13.30 5.88
CA LYS A 35 5.80 13.86 5.04
C LYS A 35 5.10 12.74 4.27
N ARG A 36 3.83 12.95 3.95
CA ARG A 36 3.00 11.98 3.21
C ARG A 36 3.65 11.52 1.90
N GLU A 37 4.24 12.44 1.15
CA GLU A 37 4.96 12.13 -0.11
C GLU A 37 6.16 11.19 0.09
N GLN A 38 6.88 11.32 1.21
CA GLN A 38 7.99 10.45 1.54
C GLN A 38 7.49 9.08 2.00
N ALA A 39 6.44 9.07 2.83
CA ALA A 39 5.82 7.85 3.33
C ALA A 39 5.28 6.96 2.19
N VAL A 40 4.62 7.54 1.18
CA VAL A 40 4.09 6.77 0.04
C VAL A 40 5.17 6.24 -0.90
N LYS A 41 6.28 6.98 -1.06
CA LYS A 41 7.45 6.51 -1.80
C LYS A 41 8.09 5.31 -1.11
N ILE A 42 8.29 5.39 0.20
CA ILE A 42 8.85 4.31 1.02
C ILE A 42 7.94 3.07 0.97
N ALA A 43 6.64 3.26 1.07
CA ALA A 43 5.69 2.15 1.10
C ALA A 43 5.29 1.60 -0.29
N GLY A 44 5.66 2.27 -1.38
CA GLY A 44 5.30 1.86 -2.73
C GLY A 44 3.79 1.83 -2.96
N VAL A 45 3.07 2.87 -2.52
CA VAL A 45 1.62 3.02 -2.68
C VAL A 45 1.23 4.37 -3.28
N ALA A 46 0.00 4.48 -3.79
CA ALA A 46 -0.54 5.75 -4.24
C ALA A 46 -0.90 6.68 -3.07
N VAL A 47 -0.85 8.00 -3.31
CA VAL A 47 -1.24 9.03 -2.32
C VAL A 47 -2.67 8.84 -1.83
N LEU A 48 -3.61 8.52 -2.72
CA LEU A 48 -5.00 8.25 -2.37
C LEU A 48 -5.15 7.03 -1.45
N SER A 49 -4.34 5.99 -1.65
CA SER A 49 -4.36 4.81 -0.78
C SER A 49 -3.90 5.17 0.63
N ALA A 50 -2.80 5.93 0.74
CA ALA A 50 -2.32 6.40 2.03
C ALA A 50 -3.30 7.32 2.76
N GLN A 51 -4.03 8.18 2.04
CA GLN A 51 -5.09 9.00 2.64
C GLN A 51 -6.23 8.15 3.19
N ARG A 52 -6.66 7.11 2.46
CA ARG A 52 -7.68 6.16 2.92
C ARG A 52 -7.21 5.39 4.16
N ASP A 53 -5.97 4.91 4.16
CA ASP A 53 -5.41 4.18 5.30
C ASP A 53 -5.34 5.06 6.55
N VAL A 54 -4.95 6.34 6.40
CA VAL A 54 -4.97 7.32 7.51
C VAL A 54 -6.39 7.58 7.99
N ALA A 55 -7.37 7.74 7.08
CA ALA A 55 -8.76 7.94 7.45
C ALA A 55 -9.32 6.76 8.25
N HIS A 56 -9.07 5.52 7.80
CA HIS A 56 -9.45 4.31 8.53
C HIS A 56 -8.78 4.25 9.90
N PHE A 57 -7.51 4.62 9.99
CA PHE A 57 -6.78 4.64 11.25
C PHE A 57 -7.34 5.69 12.23
N CYS A 58 -7.70 6.88 11.75
CA CYS A 58 -8.31 7.91 12.58
C CYS A 58 -9.72 7.54 13.07
N ASP A 59 -10.48 6.78 12.26
CA ASP A 59 -11.87 6.41 12.54
C ASP A 59 -11.97 5.23 13.54
N GLY A 60 -11.10 4.23 13.41
CA GLY A 60 -11.21 3.01 14.23
C GLY A 60 -9.88 2.36 14.60
N GLY A 61 -8.78 3.13 14.55
CA GLY A 61 -7.45 2.63 14.86
C GLY A 61 -6.98 1.55 13.90
N LEU A 62 -6.08 0.69 14.38
CA LEU A 62 -5.45 -0.30 13.53
C LEU A 62 -6.42 -1.38 13.03
N ASP A 63 -7.40 -1.74 13.85
CA ASP A 63 -8.42 -2.73 13.50
C ASP A 63 -9.24 -2.32 12.27
N ALA A 64 -9.60 -1.03 12.15
CA ALA A 64 -10.28 -0.50 10.97
C ALA A 64 -9.41 -0.55 9.70
N VAL A 65 -8.10 -0.34 9.82
CA VAL A 65 -7.15 -0.46 8.71
C VAL A 65 -7.03 -1.92 8.26
N LEU A 66 -6.98 -2.87 9.19
CA LEU A 66 -6.89 -4.30 8.88
C LEU A 66 -8.19 -4.84 8.27
N LYS A 67 -9.36 -4.46 8.81
CA LYS A 67 -10.67 -4.84 8.25
C LYS A 67 -10.88 -4.29 6.85
N SER A 68 -10.43 -3.06 6.57
CA SER A 68 -10.48 -2.52 5.20
C SER A 68 -9.49 -3.21 4.24
N ALA A 69 -8.40 -3.79 4.75
CA ALA A 69 -7.45 -4.56 3.92
C ALA A 69 -8.06 -5.87 3.46
N GLN A 70 -8.76 -6.57 4.37
CA GLN A 70 -9.51 -7.79 4.05
C GLN A 70 -10.62 -7.54 3.03
N LYS A 71 -11.34 -6.41 3.15
CA LYS A 71 -12.38 -6.02 2.18
C LYS A 71 -11.83 -5.64 0.80
N ASN A 72 -10.62 -5.09 0.75
CA ASN A 72 -9.98 -4.60 -0.48
C ASN A 72 -9.09 -5.65 -1.15
N HIS A 73 -9.27 -6.94 -0.88
CA HIS A 73 -8.69 -7.95 -1.76
C HIS A 73 -9.29 -7.73 -3.15
N PRO A 74 -8.50 -7.45 -4.20
CA PRO A 74 -9.07 -7.42 -5.54
C PRO A 74 -9.53 -8.84 -5.86
N THR A 75 -10.83 -9.11 -5.69
CA THR A 75 -11.54 -10.29 -6.20
C THR A 75 -11.74 -10.18 -7.72
N SER A 76 -10.81 -9.53 -8.41
CA SER A 76 -10.77 -9.61 -9.86
C SER A 76 -10.27 -11.00 -10.21
N GLU A 77 -10.98 -11.69 -11.09
CA GLU A 77 -10.52 -12.95 -11.69
C GLU A 77 -9.10 -12.81 -12.26
N LEU A 78 -8.67 -11.60 -12.65
CA LEU A 78 -7.31 -11.33 -13.11
C LEU A 78 -6.22 -11.58 -12.04
N ALA A 79 -6.56 -11.52 -10.75
CA ALA A 79 -5.62 -11.80 -9.68
C ALA A 79 -5.10 -13.24 -9.73
N GLN A 80 -5.92 -14.20 -10.20
CA GLN A 80 -5.49 -15.60 -10.38
C GLN A 80 -4.51 -15.77 -11.57
N HIS A 81 -4.46 -14.79 -12.46
CA HIS A 81 -3.60 -14.77 -13.64
C HIS A 81 -2.34 -13.91 -13.44
N GLY A 82 -2.05 -13.43 -12.22
CA GLY A 82 -0.97 -12.49 -11.93
C GLY A 82 0.41 -12.94 -12.42
N ALA A 83 0.76 -14.21 -12.26
CA ALA A 83 2.03 -14.75 -12.76
C ALA A 83 2.13 -14.70 -14.30
N ILE A 84 1.02 -14.95 -14.99
CA ILE A 84 0.95 -14.91 -16.47
C ILE A 84 1.06 -13.47 -16.95
N ILE A 85 0.40 -12.53 -16.27
CA ILE A 85 0.45 -11.10 -16.59
C ILE A 85 1.87 -10.56 -16.37
N SER A 86 2.50 -10.85 -15.23
CA SER A 86 3.89 -10.46 -14.94
C SER A 86 4.85 -11.00 -15.99
N HIS A 87 4.76 -12.30 -16.32
CA HIS A 87 5.59 -12.90 -17.35
C HIS A 87 5.39 -12.24 -18.73
N SER A 88 4.14 -11.95 -19.11
CA SER A 88 3.85 -11.26 -20.37
C SER A 88 4.44 -9.85 -20.43
N LEU A 89 4.40 -9.11 -19.32
CA LEU A 89 4.93 -7.74 -19.23
C LEU A 89 6.47 -7.71 -19.21
N GLU A 90 7.10 -8.73 -18.64
CA GLU A 90 8.55 -8.91 -18.68
C GLU A 90 9.05 -9.25 -20.08
N GLN A 91 8.32 -10.10 -20.81
CA GLN A 91 8.66 -10.50 -22.18
C GLN A 91 8.35 -9.42 -23.21
N ARG A 92 7.30 -8.64 -22.99
CA ARG A 92 6.91 -7.50 -23.82
C ARG A 92 6.52 -6.32 -22.94
N PRO A 93 7.49 -5.47 -22.58
CA PRO A 93 7.21 -4.25 -21.84
C PRO A 93 6.15 -3.44 -22.58
N VAL A 94 5.12 -2.99 -21.88
CA VAL A 94 4.12 -2.10 -22.48
C VAL A 94 4.86 -0.82 -22.89
N LEU A 95 4.96 -0.60 -24.20
CA LEU A 95 5.42 0.67 -24.75
C LEU A 95 4.44 1.74 -24.27
N THR A 96 4.83 2.46 -23.23
CA THR A 96 4.08 3.64 -22.80
C THR A 96 4.26 4.66 -23.93
N ILE A 97 3.21 4.89 -24.71
CA ILE A 97 3.13 6.05 -25.60
C ILE A 97 2.96 7.30 -24.72
N ALA A 98 4.10 7.75 -24.19
CA ALA A 98 4.36 9.13 -23.84
C ALA A 98 5.56 9.60 -24.67
N SER A 99 5.51 9.35 -25.98
CA SER A 99 6.35 10.05 -26.95
C SER A 99 5.64 11.35 -27.30
N GLY A 100 5.85 12.38 -26.49
CA GLY A 100 5.65 13.74 -26.96
C GLY A 100 6.74 14.05 -27.97
N SER A 101 6.42 13.99 -29.26
CA SER A 101 7.25 14.57 -30.32
C SER A 101 6.46 15.72 -30.94
N TYR A 102 6.79 16.94 -30.50
CA TYR A 102 6.59 18.15 -31.29
C TYR A 102 7.75 18.25 -32.29
N ASN A 103 7.49 17.94 -33.55
CA ASN A 103 7.90 18.69 -34.75
C ASN A 103 7.30 18.03 -35.99
#